data_AF-A0A257A0B0-F1
#
_entry.id   AF-A0A257A0B0-F1
#
_cell.length_a   1.000
_cell.length_b   1.000
_cell.length_c   1.000
_cell.angle_alpha   90.00
_cell.angle_beta   90.00
_cell.angle_gamma   90.00
#
_symmetry.space_group_name_H-M   'P 1'
#
loop_
_entity.id
_entity.type
_entity.pdbx_description
1 polymer ?
#
loop_
_entity_poly.entity_id
_entity_poly.type
_entity_poly.pdbx_seq_one_letter_code
_entity_poly.pdbx_strand_id
1 'polypeptide(L)'
;MPRLSRSYDLTHNSEHFAGKKGQWFIISAIVISSAFLVISMLFKGYYLIDTSSSATIDEDYYFENIQSDLNNVIDSSDCSNVTKNLNKFIEFAREEMGKKGKYLDVNYTISCPTIVLTASLRSNQMTIQDSWAHSVS
;
A
#
# COMPACT_ATOMS: atom_id res chain seq x y z
N MET A 1 2.19 42.24 -64.96
CA MET A 1 1.87 42.10 -63.52
C MET A 1 1.14 40.76 -63.30
N PRO A 2 1.33 40.10 -62.13
CA PRO A 2 1.52 38.64 -62.02
C PRO A 2 0.49 37.89 -61.15
N ARG A 3 0.53 36.54 -61.17
CA ARG A 3 0.55 35.56 -60.02
C ARG A 3 -0.07 34.23 -60.45
N LEU A 4 0.70 33.13 -60.53
CA LEU A 4 1.24 32.24 -59.47
C LEU A 4 0.19 31.34 -58.79
N SER A 5 0.34 30.03 -58.99
CA SER A 5 0.22 28.97 -57.96
C SER A 5 0.68 27.64 -58.60
N ARG A 6 1.96 27.26 -58.52
CA ARG A 6 2.71 26.65 -57.40
C ARG A 6 2.45 25.13 -57.28
N SER A 7 3.40 24.40 -57.87
CA SER A 7 3.66 22.97 -57.73
C SER A 7 4.01 22.61 -56.29
N TYR A 8 3.54 21.45 -55.83
CA TYR A 8 4.08 20.75 -54.66
C TYR A 8 4.59 19.38 -55.12
N ASP A 9 5.83 19.35 -55.61
CA ASP A 9 6.60 18.11 -55.73
C ASP A 9 7.04 17.69 -54.32
N LEU A 10 6.42 16.65 -53.80
CA LEU A 10 6.88 15.89 -52.65
C LEU A 10 8.00 14.95 -53.11
N THR A 11 9.18 15.50 -53.40
CA THR A 11 10.41 14.72 -53.46
C THR A 11 10.88 14.45 -52.03
N HIS A 12 10.30 13.42 -51.42
CA HIS A 12 10.87 12.81 -50.22
C HIS A 12 12.16 12.10 -50.65
N ASN A 13 13.26 12.85 -50.69
CA ASN A 13 14.61 12.32 -50.85
C ASN A 13 14.91 11.36 -49.69
N SER A 14 14.68 10.07 -49.90
CA SER A 14 15.36 9.02 -49.14
C SER A 14 16.82 9.00 -49.58
N GLU A 15 17.63 9.87 -48.97
CA GLU A 15 19.07 9.84 -49.14
C GLU A 15 19.59 8.47 -48.70
N HIS A 16 20.03 7.72 -49.70
CA HIS A 16 20.80 6.49 -49.64
C HIS A 16 22.07 6.69 -48.79
N PHE A 17 21.99 6.53 -47.47
CA PHE A 17 23.17 6.19 -46.65
C PHE A 17 23.42 4.68 -46.72
N ALA A 18 23.67 4.18 -47.93
CA ALA A 18 24.06 2.81 -48.22
C ALA A 18 25.56 2.61 -47.98
N GLY A 19 25.98 2.68 -46.73
CA GLY A 19 27.24 2.10 -46.25
C GLY A 19 26.91 1.00 -45.25
N LYS A 20 27.55 -0.17 -45.36
CA LYS A 20 27.31 -1.36 -44.49
C LYS A 20 27.16 -1.03 -43.00
N LYS A 21 27.74 0.07 -42.52
CA LYS A 21 27.68 0.58 -41.14
C LYS A 21 26.30 1.12 -40.70
N GLY A 22 25.54 1.75 -41.61
CA GLY A 22 24.22 2.33 -41.28
C GLY A 22 23.13 1.27 -41.09
N GLN A 23 23.22 0.16 -41.83
CA GLN A 23 22.31 -0.98 -41.67
C GLN A 23 22.42 -1.61 -40.28
N TRP A 24 23.63 -1.74 -39.73
CA TRP A 24 23.83 -2.26 -38.37
C TRP A 24 23.24 -1.36 -37.28
N PHE A 25 23.21 -0.04 -37.50
CA PHE A 25 22.61 0.92 -36.56
C PHE A 25 21.08 0.79 -36.49
N ILE A 26 20.43 0.57 -37.63
CA ILE A 26 18.97 0.35 -37.68
C ILE A 26 18.62 -0.98 -36.97
N ILE A 27 19.41 -2.02 -37.22
CA ILE A 27 19.20 -3.33 -36.60
C ILE A 27 19.37 -3.25 -35.08
N SER A 28 20.42 -2.56 -34.58
CA SER A 28 20.63 -2.43 -33.14
C SER A 28 19.53 -1.60 -32.45
N ALA A 29 19.04 -0.54 -33.10
CA ALA A 29 17.93 0.25 -32.57
C ALA A 29 16.66 -0.60 -32.39
N ILE A 30 16.32 -1.44 -33.37
CA ILE A 30 15.15 -2.33 -33.30
C ILE A 30 15.31 -3.34 -32.15
N VAL A 31 16.50 -3.94 -32.02
CA VAL A 31 16.79 -4.91 -30.94
C VAL A 31 16.65 -4.24 -29.57
N ILE A 32 17.23 -3.05 -29.38
CA ILE A 32 17.14 -2.30 -28.11
C ILE A 32 15.68 -1.94 -27.80
N SER A 33 14.92 -1.42 -28.77
CA SER A 33 13.50 -1.12 -28.57
C SER A 33 12.68 -2.36 -28.21
N SER A 34 12.97 -3.51 -28.81
CA SER A 34 12.30 -4.77 -28.48
C SER A 34 12.63 -5.25 -27.05
N ALA A 35 13.88 -5.11 -26.63
CA ALA A 35 14.31 -5.45 -25.27
C ALA A 35 13.62 -4.55 -24.22
N PHE A 36 13.57 -3.24 -24.46
CA PHE A 36 12.85 -2.30 -23.60
C PHE A 36 11.35 -2.61 -23.50
N LEU A 37 10.73 -3.08 -24.58
CA LEU A 37 9.32 -3.46 -24.59
C LEU A 37 9.08 -4.71 -23.73
N VAL A 38 9.92 -5.74 -23.87
CA VAL A 38 9.84 -6.96 -23.04
C VAL A 38 10.04 -6.64 -21.57
N ILE A 39 11.03 -5.80 -21.25
CA ILE A 39 11.29 -5.34 -19.88
C ILE A 39 10.08 -4.58 -19.33
N SER A 40 9.47 -3.71 -20.15
CA SER A 40 8.26 -2.95 -19.77
C SER A 40 7.06 -3.87 -19.52
N MET A 41 6.92 -4.97 -20.28
CA MET A 41 5.89 -5.99 -20.03
C MET A 41 6.15 -6.77 -18.73
N LEU A 42 7.40 -7.11 -18.43
CA LEU A 42 7.76 -7.78 -17.17
C LEU A 42 7.44 -6.88 -15.96
N PHE A 43 7.82 -5.60 -16.02
CA PHE A 43 7.50 -4.66 -14.94
C PHE A 43 5.99 -4.45 -14.78
N LYS A 44 5.20 -4.40 -15.86
CA LYS A 44 3.73 -4.35 -15.74
C LYS A 44 3.16 -5.53 -14.95
N GLY A 45 3.72 -6.73 -15.09
CA GLY A 45 3.33 -7.90 -14.29
C GLY A 45 3.59 -7.72 -12.79
N TYR A 46 4.71 -7.10 -12.42
CA TYR A 46 5.03 -6.79 -11.02
C TYR A 46 4.15 -5.69 -10.42
N TYR A 47 3.77 -4.68 -11.19
CA TYR A 47 2.82 -3.65 -10.73
C TYR A 47 1.37 -4.15 -10.62
N LEU A 48 1.04 -5.28 -11.26
CA LEU A 48 -0.27 -5.93 -11.15
C LEU A 48 -0.37 -6.87 -9.93
N ILE A 49 0.76 -7.22 -9.30
CA ILE A 49 0.74 -7.92 -8.02
C ILE A 49 0.40 -6.85 -6.98
N ASP A 50 -0.84 -6.90 -6.52
CA ASP A 50 -1.42 -5.93 -5.61
C ASP A 50 -0.62 -5.95 -4.29
N THR A 51 0.37 -5.05 -4.17
CA THR A 51 1.19 -4.91 -2.96
C THR A 51 0.37 -4.47 -1.75
N SER A 52 -0.88 -4.04 -1.97
CA SER A 52 -1.86 -3.83 -0.90
C SER A 52 -2.24 -5.13 -0.19
N SER A 53 -2.19 -6.29 -0.88
CA SER A 53 -2.50 -7.60 -0.28
C SER A 53 -1.49 -8.00 0.81
N SER A 54 -0.20 -7.69 0.64
CA SER A 54 0.78 -7.89 1.70
C SER A 54 0.60 -6.90 2.86
N ALA A 55 0.20 -5.66 2.58
CA ALA A 55 -0.04 -4.65 3.61
C ALA A 55 -1.29 -4.95 4.46
N THR A 56 -2.31 -5.55 3.87
CA THR A 56 -3.52 -6.04 4.57
C THR A 56 -3.19 -7.18 5.52
N ILE A 57 -2.41 -8.17 5.09
CA ILE A 57 -1.99 -9.30 5.94
C ILE A 57 -1.23 -8.81 7.19
N ASP A 58 -0.35 -7.83 7.03
CA ASP A 58 0.36 -7.24 8.17
C ASP A 58 -0.60 -6.48 9.11
N GLU A 59 -1.54 -5.71 8.56
CA GLU A 59 -2.52 -4.94 9.34
C GLU A 59 -3.45 -5.83 10.16
N ASP A 60 -3.95 -6.92 9.59
CA ASP A 60 -4.78 -7.91 10.27
C ASP A 60 -4.01 -8.56 11.44
N TYR A 61 -2.75 -8.94 11.23
CA TYR A 61 -1.91 -9.52 12.28
C TYR A 61 -1.69 -8.54 13.46
N TYR A 62 -1.44 -7.26 13.18
CA TYR A 62 -1.30 -6.26 14.24
C TYR A 62 -2.61 -6.07 15.01
N PHE A 63 -3.75 -6.10 14.31
CA PHE A 63 -5.05 -5.91 14.93
C PHE A 63 -5.41 -7.08 15.86
N GLU A 64 -5.21 -8.32 15.39
CA GLU A 64 -5.41 -9.54 16.19
C GLU A 64 -4.51 -9.56 17.43
N ASN A 65 -3.24 -9.16 17.29
CA ASN A 65 -2.32 -9.12 18.42
C ASN A 65 -2.76 -8.07 19.47
N ILE A 66 -3.19 -6.88 19.04
CA ILE A 66 -3.75 -5.86 19.95
C ILE A 66 -5.00 -6.40 20.68
N GLN A 67 -5.88 -7.10 19.97
CA GLN A 67 -7.09 -7.68 20.54
C GLN A 67 -6.74 -8.75 21.61
N SER A 68 -5.80 -9.63 21.31
CA SER A 68 -5.29 -10.64 22.25
C SER A 68 -4.66 -9.98 23.48
N ASP A 69 -3.82 -8.97 23.30
CA ASP A 69 -3.15 -8.28 24.40
C ASP A 69 -4.14 -7.48 25.28
N LEU A 70 -5.17 -6.88 24.69
CA LEU A 70 -6.25 -6.23 25.44
C LEU A 70 -6.99 -7.24 26.34
N ASN A 71 -7.30 -8.42 25.83
CA ASN A 71 -7.94 -9.48 26.62
C ASN A 71 -7.02 -9.96 27.75
N ASN A 72 -5.72 -10.13 27.48
CA ASN A 72 -4.73 -10.47 28.51
C ASN A 72 -4.63 -9.41 29.63
N VAL A 73 -4.74 -8.12 29.29
CA VAL A 73 -4.77 -7.04 30.28
C VAL A 73 -6.03 -7.12 31.14
N ILE A 74 -7.16 -7.49 30.55
CA ILE A 74 -8.42 -7.66 31.27
C ILE A 74 -8.36 -8.86 32.22
N ASP A 75 -7.84 -9.99 31.75
CA ASP A 75 -7.73 -11.22 32.55
C ASP A 75 -6.72 -11.09 33.70
N SER A 76 -5.67 -10.29 33.51
CA SER A 76 -4.63 -10.05 34.53
C SER A 76 -4.97 -8.92 35.52
N SER A 77 -6.09 -8.22 35.34
CA SER A 77 -6.44 -7.05 36.13
C SER A 77 -7.74 -7.23 36.91
N ASP A 78 -7.73 -6.84 38.18
CA ASP A 78 -8.96 -6.67 38.94
C ASP A 78 -9.84 -5.58 38.32
N CYS A 79 -11.16 -5.72 38.41
CA CYS A 79 -12.11 -4.74 37.89
C CYS A 79 -11.92 -3.31 38.46
N SER A 80 -11.28 -3.17 39.62
CA SER A 80 -10.94 -1.86 40.20
C SER A 80 -9.73 -1.19 39.53
N ASN A 81 -8.84 -1.97 38.93
CA ASN A 81 -7.55 -1.51 38.37
C ASN A 81 -7.48 -1.70 36.84
N VAL A 82 -8.45 -2.40 36.25
CA VAL A 82 -8.54 -2.67 34.82
C VAL A 82 -8.52 -1.39 33.98
N THR A 83 -9.20 -0.32 34.42
CA THR A 83 -9.21 0.97 33.72
C THR A 83 -7.82 1.57 33.60
N LYS A 84 -7.01 1.47 34.67
CA LYS A 84 -5.66 2.04 34.71
C LYS A 84 -4.71 1.25 33.82
N ASN A 85 -4.83 -0.08 33.85
CA ASN A 85 -3.99 -0.97 33.05
C ASN A 85 -4.35 -0.88 31.56
N LEU A 86 -5.64 -0.85 31.23
CA LEU A 86 -6.13 -0.63 29.86
C LEU A 86 -5.66 0.71 29.31
N ASN A 87 -5.79 1.81 30.07
CA ASN A 87 -5.33 3.12 29.60
C ASN A 87 -3.83 3.15 29.29
N LYS A 88 -3.01 2.55 30.16
CA LYS A 88 -1.56 2.45 29.90
C LYS A 88 -1.24 1.62 28.68
N PHE A 89 -1.92 0.49 28.52
CA PHE A 89 -1.75 -0.36 27.35
C PHE A 89 -2.17 0.35 26.07
N ILE A 90 -3.32 1.02 26.07
CA ILE A 90 -3.83 1.78 24.91
C ILE A 90 -2.87 2.90 24.54
N GLU A 91 -2.32 3.62 25.52
CA GLU A 91 -1.33 4.68 25.29
C GLU A 91 -0.06 4.12 24.63
N PHE A 92 0.48 3.02 25.16
CA PHE A 92 1.63 2.33 24.59
C PHE A 92 1.35 1.81 23.17
N ALA A 93 0.23 1.11 22.98
CA ALA A 93 -0.16 0.57 21.68
C ALA A 93 -0.38 1.68 20.64
N ARG A 94 -0.94 2.82 21.06
CA ARG A 94 -1.11 4.00 20.19
C ARG A 94 0.24 4.59 19.79
N GLU A 95 1.19 4.69 20.71
CA GLU A 95 2.55 5.18 20.41
C GLU A 95 3.27 4.26 19.41
N GLU A 96 3.23 2.95 19.64
CA GLU A 96 3.88 1.96 18.77
C GLU A 96 3.25 1.90 17.38
N MET A 97 1.93 1.98 17.28
CA MET A 97 1.25 2.07 15.98
C MET A 97 1.50 3.40 15.27
N GLY A 98 1.61 4.49 16.03
CA GLY A 98 1.99 5.81 15.51
C GLY A 98 3.38 5.82 14.85
N LYS A 99 4.36 5.12 15.44
CA LYS A 99 5.70 4.95 14.85
C LYS A 99 5.66 4.21 13.51
N LYS A 100 4.65 3.36 13.29
CA LYS A 100 4.41 2.62 12.04
C LYS A 100 3.54 3.39 11.04
N GLY A 101 3.18 4.65 11.34
CA GLY A 101 2.32 5.47 10.47
C GLY A 101 0.84 5.08 10.50
N LYS A 102 0.41 4.33 11.53
CA LYS A 102 -0.97 3.88 11.73
C LYS A 102 -1.59 4.61 12.92
N TYR A 103 -2.89 4.82 12.88
CA TYR A 103 -3.66 5.46 13.94
C TYR A 103 -4.54 4.45 14.63
N LEU A 104 -4.24 4.15 15.89
CA LEU A 104 -5.02 3.26 16.74
C LEU A 104 -5.94 4.06 17.67
N ASP A 105 -7.24 3.78 17.60
CA ASP A 105 -8.24 4.29 18.51
C ASP A 105 -8.98 3.16 19.19
N VAL A 106 -8.98 3.15 20.52
CA VAL A 106 -9.60 2.10 21.33
C VAL A 106 -10.54 2.77 22.33
N ASN A 107 -11.82 2.48 22.18
CA ASN A 107 -12.85 2.84 23.14
C ASN A 107 -13.29 1.60 23.90
N TYR A 108 -13.61 1.78 25.18
CA TYR A 108 -14.07 0.68 26.01
C TYR A 108 -15.13 1.17 26.99
N THR A 109 -16.08 0.28 27.30
CA THR A 109 -17.10 0.47 28.34
C THR A 109 -16.97 -0.66 29.35
N ILE A 110 -16.72 -0.30 30.62
CA ILE A 110 -16.54 -1.27 31.70
C ILE A 110 -17.89 -1.46 32.40
N SER A 111 -18.42 -2.69 32.36
CA SER A 111 -19.62 -3.12 33.08
C SER A 111 -19.34 -4.44 33.78
N CYS A 112 -18.53 -4.39 34.85
CA CYS A 112 -18.03 -5.57 35.56
C CYS A 112 -19.14 -6.60 35.84
N PRO A 113 -18.94 -7.88 35.47
CA PRO A 113 -17.70 -8.50 35.00
C PRO A 113 -17.42 -8.38 33.49
N THR A 114 -18.30 -7.75 32.70
CA THR A 114 -18.18 -7.69 31.25
C THR A 114 -17.61 -6.34 30.77
N ILE A 115 -16.63 -6.39 29.87
CA ILE A 115 -16.01 -5.21 29.29
C ILE A 115 -16.26 -5.25 27.79
N VAL A 116 -16.89 -4.19 27.26
CA VAL A 116 -17.12 -4.03 25.82
C VAL A 116 -16.00 -3.16 25.27
N LEU A 117 -15.24 -3.68 24.32
CA LEU A 117 -14.17 -2.97 23.64
C LEU A 117 -14.56 -2.69 22.19
N THR A 118 -14.07 -1.56 21.68
CA THR A 118 -14.17 -1.19 20.28
C THR A 118 -12.82 -0.65 19.86
N ALA A 119 -12.10 -1.41 19.06
CA ALA A 119 -10.81 -1.00 18.53
C ALA A 119 -10.96 -0.64 17.05
N SER A 120 -10.33 0.44 16.64
CA SER A 120 -10.19 0.82 15.23
C SER A 120 -8.75 1.16 14.91
N LEU A 121 -8.22 0.51 13.88
CA LEU A 121 -6.89 0.74 13.34
C LEU A 121 -7.07 1.38 11.96
N ARG A 122 -6.57 2.61 11.81
CA ARG A 122 -6.62 3.36 10.56
C ARG A 122 -5.23 3.49 9.98
N SER A 123 -5.14 3.25 8.68
CA SER A 123 -3.96 3.41 7.85
C SER A 123 -4.34 4.31 6.66
N ASN A 124 -3.36 4.72 5.86
CA ASN A 124 -3.63 5.55 4.68
C ASN A 124 -4.44 4.80 3.60
N GLN A 125 -4.47 3.47 3.62
CA GLN A 125 -5.15 2.65 2.62
C GLN A 125 -6.34 1.84 3.17
N MET A 126 -6.45 1.67 4.50
CA MET A 126 -7.43 0.78 5.10
C MET A 126 -7.86 1.27 6.49
N THR A 127 -9.08 0.91 6.89
CA THR A 127 -9.57 1.05 8.26
C THR A 127 -10.16 -0.28 8.69
N ILE A 128 -9.58 -0.87 9.74
CA ILE A 128 -10.10 -2.06 10.40
C ILE A 128 -10.77 -1.60 11.69
N GLN A 129 -11.99 -2.07 11.93
CA GLN A 129 -12.69 -1.79 13.18
C GLN A 129 -13.41 -3.05 13.62
N ASP A 130 -13.31 -3.36 14.91
CA ASP A 130 -14.05 -4.46 15.53
C ASP A 130 -14.54 -4.05 16.92
N SER A 131 -15.64 -4.67 17.34
CA SER A 131 -16.21 -4.49 18.67
C SER A 131 -16.55 -5.85 19.27
N TRP A 132 -15.99 -6.15 20.43
CA TRP A 132 -16.22 -7.40 21.14
C TRP A 132 -16.46 -7.16 22.62
N ALA A 133 -17.10 -8.14 23.27
CA ALA A 133 -17.26 -8.16 24.72
C ALA A 133 -16.37 -9.25 25.30
N HIS A 134 -15.64 -8.93 26.38
CA HIS A 134 -14.79 -9.85 27.11
C HIS A 134 -15.12 -9.81 28.59
N SER A 135 -15.26 -10.97 29.24
CA SER A 135 -15.60 -11.06 30.66
C SER A 135 -14.36 -11.34 31.50
N VAL A 136 -14.20 -10.58 32.58
CA VAL A 136 -13.16 -10.81 33.59
C VAL A 136 -13.45 -12.15 34.28
N SER A 137 -12.49 -13.08 34.21
CA SER A 137 -12.57 -14.41 34.84
C SER A 137 -12.26 -14.38 36.33
#